data_AF-A0A2X1RU44-F1
#
_entry.id   AF-A0A2X1RU44-F1
#
_cell.length_a   1.000
_cell.length_b   1.000
_cell.length_c   1.000
_cell.angle_alpha   90.00
_cell.angle_beta   90.00
_cell.angle_gamma   90.00
#
_symmetry.space_group_name_H-M   'P 1'
#
loop_
_entity.id
_entity.type
_entity.pdbx_description
1 polymer ?
#
loop_
_entity_poly.entity_id
_entity_poly.type
_entity_poly.pdbx_seq_one_letter_code
_entity_poly.pdbx_strand_id
1 'polypeptide(L)'
;MLVISGEILTYDSLKQQRITLEVNHLGVSFKIKNDKSLFFAKPQTLKAVKDVSFKLYAGETLGVVGESGCGKSTLARAIIGLVEASEGEILWLGKHLRKQSAKQWKKRVKIFK
;
A
#
# COMPACT_ATOMS: atom_id res chain seq x y z
N MET A 1 12.10 29.64 -19.15
CA MET A 1 11.19 30.67 -18.61
C MET A 1 10.09 30.90 -19.64
N LEU A 2 8.90 30.34 -19.42
CA LEU A 2 7.74 30.50 -20.29
C LEU A 2 6.71 31.30 -19.50
N VAL A 3 6.39 32.50 -19.96
CA VAL A 3 5.36 33.37 -19.38
C VAL A 3 4.11 33.18 -20.21
N ILE A 4 3.08 32.55 -19.63
CA ILE A 4 1.74 32.51 -20.22
C ILE A 4 0.78 33.02 -19.14
N SER A 5 0.09 34.13 -19.42
CA SER A 5 -1.07 34.62 -18.67
C SER A 5 -0.86 35.03 -17.20
N GLY A 6 -0.01 36.03 -16.94
CA GLY A 6 -0.12 36.94 -15.78
C GLY A 6 0.05 36.37 -14.36
N GLU A 7 0.05 35.06 -14.19
CA GLU A 7 0.42 34.39 -12.95
C GLU A 7 1.87 33.92 -13.07
N ILE A 8 2.72 34.36 -12.15
CA ILE A 8 4.06 33.80 -11.98
C ILE A 8 3.86 32.40 -11.40
N LEU A 9 3.55 31.43 -12.26
CA LEU A 9 3.74 30.03 -11.92
C LEU A 9 5.24 29.76 -12.00
N THR A 10 5.88 29.82 -10.84
CA THR A 10 7.28 29.46 -10.65
C THR A 10 7.54 28.12 -11.32
N TYR A 11 8.65 27.98 -12.04
CA TYR A 11 9.08 26.69 -12.63
C TYR A 11 9.24 25.60 -11.54
N ASP A 12 9.43 26.00 -10.28
CA ASP A 12 9.40 25.14 -9.09
C ASP A 12 8.03 24.51 -8.80
N SER A 13 6.92 25.14 -9.20
CA SER A 13 5.57 24.56 -9.14
C SER A 13 5.42 23.34 -10.08
N LEU A 14 6.33 23.21 -11.06
CA LEU A 14 6.36 22.11 -12.03
C LEU A 14 7.18 20.89 -11.56
N LYS A 15 7.85 20.98 -10.40
CA LYS A 15 8.68 19.90 -9.85
C LYS A 15 8.28 19.45 -8.45
N GLN A 16 7.04 19.71 -8.06
CA GLN A 16 6.47 19.17 -6.84
C GLN A 16 6.33 17.65 -7.02
N GLN A 17 7.30 16.88 -6.53
CA GLN A 17 7.21 15.44 -6.42
C GLN A 17 6.05 15.11 -5.47
N ARG A 18 4.85 15.02 -6.05
CA ARG A 18 3.62 14.75 -5.31
C ARG A 18 3.69 13.32 -4.81
N ILE A 19 3.77 13.14 -3.49
CA ILE A 19 3.63 11.82 -2.87
C ILE A 19 2.28 11.25 -3.31
N THR A 20 2.35 10.12 -4.02
CA THR A 20 1.17 9.44 -4.54
C THR A 20 0.74 8.32 -3.61
N LEU A 21 1.70 7.59 -3.05
CA LEU A 21 1.47 6.51 -2.10
C LEU A 21 2.43 6.65 -0.92
N GLU A 22 1.91 6.53 0.29
CA GLU A 22 2.69 6.47 1.52
C GLU A 22 2.27 5.22 2.30
N VAL A 23 3.25 4.42 2.68
CA VAL A 23 3.09 3.20 3.46
C VAL A 23 3.88 3.38 4.74
N ASN A 24 3.22 3.28 5.89
CA ASN A 24 3.82 3.50 7.20
C ASN A 24 3.63 2.25 8.08
N HIS A 25 4.74 1.61 8.45
CA HIS A 25 4.81 0.46 9.37
C HIS A 25 3.83 -0.66 9.00
N LEU A 26 3.70 -0.94 7.71
CA LEU A 26 2.72 -1.88 7.20
C LEU A 26 3.09 -3.31 7.61
N GLY A 27 2.16 -3.96 8.30
CA GLY A 27 2.25 -5.38 8.66
C GLY A 27 1.04 -6.15 8.13
N VAL A 28 1.26 -7.41 7.72
CA VAL A 28 0.20 -8.32 7.28
C VAL A 28 0.43 -9.68 7.91
N SER A 29 -0.59 -10.20 8.60
CA SER A 29 -0.57 -11.47 9.31
C SER A 29 -1.77 -12.33 8.94
N PHE A 30 -1.54 -13.63 8.72
CA PHE A 30 -2.58 -14.61 8.41
C PHE A 30 -2.71 -15.63 9.54
N LYS A 31 -3.95 -15.98 9.91
CA LYS A 31 -4.23 -17.08 10.83
C LYS A 31 -4.11 -18.40 10.07
N ILE A 32 -3.21 -19.27 10.49
CA ILE A 32 -3.04 -20.60 9.92
C ILE A 32 -3.80 -21.60 10.78
N LYS A 33 -4.70 -22.35 10.16
CA LYS A 33 -5.34 -23.51 10.78
C LYS A 33 -4.46 -24.73 10.52
N ASN A 34 -4.06 -25.41 11.58
CA ASN A 34 -3.29 -26.64 11.47
C ASN A 34 -4.27 -27.81 11.52
N ASP A 35 -4.52 -28.47 10.39
CA ASP A 35 -5.55 -29.52 10.25
C ASP A 35 -5.20 -30.80 11.04
N LYS A 36 -3.92 -30.96 11.42
CA LYS A 36 -3.41 -32.07 12.25
C LYS A 36 -3.34 -31.73 13.74
N SER A 37 -3.91 -30.61 14.17
CA SER A 37 -3.87 -30.17 15.57
C SER A 37 -4.81 -31.02 16.43
N LEU A 38 -4.25 -31.98 17.18
CA LEU A 38 -4.89 -32.67 18.29
C LEU A 38 -5.44 -31.66 19.30
N PHE A 39 -6.75 -31.40 19.28
CA PHE A 39 -7.68 -30.78 20.26
C PHE A 39 -7.24 -29.56 21.12
N PHE A 40 -5.98 -29.15 21.16
CA PHE A 40 -5.39 -28.15 22.06
C PHE A 40 -4.29 -27.27 21.43
N ALA A 41 -3.99 -27.35 20.12
CA ALA A 41 -2.93 -26.51 19.58
C ALA A 41 -3.36 -25.04 19.48
N LYS A 42 -2.45 -24.16 19.92
CA LYS A 42 -2.64 -22.71 19.86
C LYS A 42 -2.76 -22.25 18.40
N PRO A 43 -3.66 -21.28 18.10
CA PRO A 43 -3.73 -20.67 16.77
C PRO A 43 -2.36 -20.12 16.37
N GLN A 44 -1.82 -20.58 15.25
CA GLN A 44 -0.59 -20.03 14.70
C GLN A 44 -0.91 -18.84 13.79
N THR A 45 -0.13 -17.78 13.93
CA THR A 45 -0.21 -16.60 13.08
C THR A 45 1.08 -16.49 12.29
N LEU A 46 0.97 -16.43 10.96
CA LEU A 46 2.09 -16.19 10.06
C LEU A 46 2.15 -14.71 9.69
N LYS A 47 3.24 -14.04 10.05
CA LYS A 47 3.51 -12.67 9.64
C LYS A 47 4.14 -12.68 8.25
N ALA A 48 3.33 -12.34 7.24
CA ALA A 48 3.72 -12.38 5.83
C ALA A 48 4.38 -11.07 5.34
N VAL A 49 4.09 -9.95 6.00
CA VAL A 49 4.77 -8.66 5.80
C VAL A 49 5.06 -8.08 7.18
N LYS A 50 6.31 -7.65 7.41
CA LYS A 50 6.75 -7.12 8.69
C LYS A 50 7.33 -5.72 8.50
N ASP A 51 6.63 -4.73 9.06
CA ASP A 51 7.13 -3.37 9.27
C ASP A 51 7.72 -2.71 8.02
N VAL A 52 6.92 -2.63 6.96
CA VAL A 52 7.35 -2.00 5.71
C VAL A 52 6.92 -0.53 5.69
N SER A 53 7.88 0.36 5.45
CA SER A 53 7.64 1.80 5.32
C SER A 53 8.32 2.36 4.07
N PHE A 54 7.57 3.05 3.21
CA PHE A 54 8.13 3.75 2.05
C PHE A 54 7.15 4.81 1.49
N LYS A 55 7.69 5.70 0.65
CA LYS A 55 6.93 6.70 -0.11
C LYS A 55 7.16 6.46 -1.60
N LEU A 56 6.12 6.67 -2.39
CA LEU A 56 6.19 6.66 -3.85
C LEU A 56 5.72 8.01 -4.37
N TYR A 57 6.58 8.67 -5.14
CA TYR A 57 6.28 9.95 -5.74
C TYR A 57 5.67 9.79 -7.13
N ALA A 58 4.95 10.81 -7.60
CA ALA A 58 4.35 10.82 -8.92
C ALA A 58 5.42 10.62 -10.01
N GLY A 59 5.19 9.66 -10.91
CA GLY A 59 6.11 9.31 -11.99
C GLY A 59 7.18 8.29 -11.60
N GLU A 60 7.28 7.87 -10.34
CA GLU A 60 8.19 6.81 -9.93
C GLU A 60 7.59 5.42 -10.15
N THR A 61 8.46 4.46 -10.42
CA THR A 61 8.12 3.04 -10.50
C THR A 61 8.79 2.29 -9.35
N LEU A 62 7.97 1.65 -8.51
CA LEU A 62 8.47 0.79 -7.43
C LEU A 62 8.59 -0.66 -7.90
N GLY A 63 9.81 -1.17 -7.94
CA GLY A 63 10.08 -2.60 -8.10
C GLY A 63 10.14 -3.32 -6.75
N VAL A 64 9.36 -4.38 -6.57
CA VAL A 64 9.43 -5.24 -5.38
C VAL A 64 10.03 -6.60 -5.77
N VAL A 65 11.22 -6.90 -5.26
CA VAL A 65 12.00 -8.11 -5.62
C VAL A 65 12.33 -8.96 -4.39
N GLY A 66 12.69 -10.22 -4.61
CA GLY A 66 13.04 -11.18 -3.55
C GLY A 66 12.58 -12.61 -3.87
N GLU A 67 13.02 -13.56 -3.04
CA GLU A 67 12.76 -15.01 -3.20
C GLU A 67 11.27 -15.38 -3.17
N SER A 68 10.93 -16.56 -3.71
CA SER A 68 9.57 -17.09 -3.60
C SER A 68 9.14 -17.18 -2.13
N GLY A 69 7.94 -16.71 -1.80
CA GLY A 69 7.41 -16.75 -0.43
C GLY A 69 7.81 -15.59 0.50
N CYS A 70 8.68 -14.65 0.10
CA CYS A 70 9.10 -13.55 0.99
C CYS A 70 8.04 -12.45 1.24
N GLY A 71 6.83 -12.57 0.68
CA GLY A 71 5.72 -11.64 0.95
C GLY A 71 5.46 -10.56 -0.10
N LYS A 72 6.16 -10.53 -1.25
CA LYS A 72 5.98 -9.52 -2.33
C LYS A 72 4.53 -9.36 -2.78
N SER A 73 3.88 -10.46 -3.17
CA SER A 73 2.48 -10.43 -3.62
C SER A 73 1.52 -10.05 -2.50
N THR A 74 1.86 -10.38 -1.25
CA THR A 74 1.09 -9.98 -0.08
C THR A 74 1.18 -8.47 0.14
N LEU A 75 2.39 -7.90 0.08
CA LEU A 75 2.62 -6.46 0.15
C LEU A 75 1.86 -5.72 -0.97
N ALA A 76 2.00 -6.18 -2.21
CA ALA A 76 1.30 -5.59 -3.35
C ALA A 76 -0.22 -5.60 -3.15
N ARG A 77 -0.80 -6.75 -2.76
CA ARG A 77 -2.24 -6.89 -2.48
C ARG A 77 -2.70 -6.02 -1.31
N ALA A 78 -1.89 -5.83 -0.28
CA ALA A 78 -2.22 -4.96 0.84
C ALA A 78 -2.27 -3.49 0.42
N ILE A 79 -1.30 -3.03 -0.38
CA ILE A 79 -1.25 -1.67 -0.95
C ILE A 79 -2.52 -1.37 -1.75
N ILE A 80 -2.96 -2.31 -2.59
CA ILE A 80 -4.19 -2.18 -3.37
C ILE A 80 -5.44 -2.66 -2.63
N GLY A 81 -5.43 -2.74 -1.30
CA GLY A 81 -6.61 -3.02 -0.48
C GLY A 81 -7.32 -4.37 -0.74
N LEU A 82 -6.63 -5.35 -1.34
CA LEU A 82 -7.14 -6.71 -1.54
C LEU A 82 -6.87 -7.62 -0.33
N VAL A 83 -5.85 -7.29 0.45
CA VAL A 83 -5.51 -7.96 1.70
C VAL A 83 -5.54 -6.92 2.80
N GLU A 84 -6.19 -7.26 3.92
CA GLU A 84 -6.24 -6.36 5.07
C GLU A 84 -4.88 -6.32 5.77
N ALA A 85 -4.38 -5.10 5.97
CA ALA A 85 -3.21 -4.87 6.80
C ALA A 85 -3.54 -5.21 8.26
N SER A 86 -2.67 -5.92 8.96
CA SER A 86 -2.85 -6.17 10.39
C SER A 86 -2.34 -5.00 11.24
N GLU A 87 -1.38 -4.24 10.72
CA GLU A 87 -0.70 -3.14 11.41
C GLU A 87 -0.42 -2.00 10.42
N GLY A 88 -0.17 -0.79 10.93
CA GLY A 88 0.24 0.37 10.12
C GLY A 88 -0.86 0.98 9.26
N GLU A 89 -0.47 1.78 8.28
CA GLU A 89 -1.40 2.49 7.42
C GLU A 89 -0.87 2.71 6.01
N ILE A 90 -1.82 2.99 5.11
CA ILE A 90 -1.55 3.23 3.70
C ILE A 90 -2.36 4.47 3.30
N LEU A 91 -1.68 5.48 2.78
CA LEU A 91 -2.27 6.72 2.31
C LEU A 91 -2.09 6.83 0.79
N TRP A 92 -3.18 7.11 0.09
CA TRP A 92 -3.19 7.41 -1.33
C TRP A 92 -3.51 8.89 -1.52
N LEU A 93 -2.58 9.64 -2.11
CA LEU A 93 -2.67 11.10 -2.27
C LEU A 93 -3.05 11.80 -0.94
N GLY A 94 -2.39 11.40 0.15
CA GLY A 94 -2.63 11.91 1.50
C GLY A 94 -3.94 11.44 2.16
N LYS A 95 -4.70 10.53 1.55
CA LYS A 95 -5.96 10.01 2.11
C LYS A 95 -5.79 8.56 2.58
N HIS A 96 -6.16 8.26 3.83
CA HIS A 96 -6.11 6.88 4.33
C HIS A 96 -6.98 5.96 3.46
N LEU A 97 -6.39 4.87 2.98
CA LEU A 97 -7.12 3.82 2.28
C LEU A 97 -8.01 3.00 3.22
N ARG A 98 -7.67 2.93 4.52
CA ARG A 98 -8.29 2.02 5.51
C ARG A 98 -9.66 2.45 6.05
N LYS A 99 -10.11 3.70 5.86
CA LYS A 99 -11.38 4.21 6.44
C LYS A 99 -12.59 4.16 5.50
N GLN A 100 -12.46 3.56 4.31
CA GLN A 100 -13.56 3.48 3.35
C GLN A 100 -14.02 2.04 3.19
N SER A 101 -15.34 1.82 3.17
CA SER A 101 -15.92 0.48 2.99
C SER A 101 -15.32 -0.22 1.76
N ALA A 102 -15.09 -1.53 1.84
CA ALA A 102 -14.55 -2.34 0.72
C ALA A 102 -15.32 -2.13 -0.61
N LYS A 103 -16.59 -1.69 -0.53
CA LYS A 103 -17.47 -1.33 -1.65
C LYS A 103 -17.01 -0.06 -2.39
N GLN A 104 -16.50 0.96 -1.68
CA GLN A 104 -15.98 2.20 -2.26
C GLN A 104 -14.63 1.99 -2.96
N TRP A 105 -13.79 1.09 -2.43
CA TRP A 105 -12.49 0.77 -3.00
C TRP A 105 -12.57 0.06 -4.36
N LYS A 106 -13.46 -0.95 -4.50
CA LYS A 106 -13.69 -1.64 -5.78
C LYS A 106 -14.12 -0.69 -6.92
N LYS A 107 -14.71 0.46 -6.58
CA LYS A 107 -15.09 1.50 -7.55
C LYS A 107 -13.88 2.32 -8.03
N ARG A 108 -12.83 2.45 -7.20
CA ARG A 108 -11.61 3.22 -7.49
C ARG A 108 -10.51 2.42 -8.18
N VAL A 109 -10.35 1.13 -7.87
CA VAL A 109 -9.41 0.26 -8.62
C VAL A 109 -9.80 0.16 -10.10
N LYS A 110 -11.09 0.29 -10.42
CA LYS A 110 -11.58 0.37 -11.80
C LYS A 110 -11.17 1.65 -12.56
N ILE A 111 -10.66 2.67 -11.88
CA ILE A 111 -10.16 3.92 -12.51
C ILE A 111 -8.77 3.73 -13.11
N PHE A 112 -8.03 2.69 -12.69
CA PHE A 112 -6.72 2.34 -13.25
C PHE A 112 -6.80 1.33 -14.41
N LYS A 113 -7.99 1.11 -14.97
CA LYS A 113 -8.20 0.34 -16.19
C LYS A 113 -8.52 1.27 -17.35
#